data_AF-A0A927UTK7-F1
#
_entry.id   AF-A0A927UTK7-F1
#
_cell.length_a   1.000
_cell.length_b   1.000
_cell.length_c   1.000
_cell.angle_alpha   90.00
_cell.angle_beta   90.00
_cell.angle_gamma   90.00
#
_symmetry.space_group_name_H-M   'P 1'
#
loop_
_entity.id
_entity.type
_entity.pdbx_description
1 polymer ?
#
loop_
_entity_poly.entity_id
_entity_poly.type
_entity_poly.pdbx_seq_one_letter_code
_entity_poly.pdbx_strand_id
1 'polypeptide(L)'
;MGSVDVLAILLIILPLYPNEINGHIYSVNLIEYVDSTSINRVLYWLIFLSFVVLGVVKIALTQYEINKGQKLVTRCSMVMSMLLVVFLGMAREPYALVVAFVLLVLKGLLVIKCIKNE
;
A
#
# COMPACT_ATOMS: atom_id res chain seq x y z
N MET A 1 -3.33 13.92 2.70
CA MET A 1 -3.09 12.91 1.64
C MET A 1 -2.09 11.83 2.06
N GLY A 2 -0.93 12.17 2.64
CA GLY A 2 0.07 11.15 3.04
C GLY A 2 -0.38 10.18 4.15
N SER A 3 -1.37 10.52 4.97
CA SER A 3 -1.90 9.64 6.02
C SER A 3 -2.49 8.32 5.49
N VAL A 4 -3.08 8.34 4.28
CA VAL A 4 -3.61 7.13 3.64
C VAL A 4 -2.48 6.23 3.12
N ASP A 5 -1.35 6.82 2.74
CA ASP A 5 -0.18 6.07 2.31
C ASP A 5 0.46 5.32 3.50
N VAL A 6 0.42 5.89 4.71
CA VAL A 6 0.88 5.22 5.94
C VAL A 6 -0.04 4.08 6.36
N LEU A 7 -1.35 4.17 6.07
CA LEU A 7 -2.30 3.07 6.31
C LEU A 7 -1.96 1.79 5.51
N ALA A 8 -1.07 1.86 4.52
CA ALA A 8 -0.52 0.68 3.87
C ALA A 8 0.27 -0.25 4.82
N ILE A 9 0.66 0.20 6.01
CA ILE A 9 1.19 -0.68 7.07
C ILE A 9 0.21 -1.82 7.42
N LEU A 10 -1.10 -1.60 7.25
CA LEU A 10 -2.11 -2.64 7.45
C LEU A 10 -1.88 -3.83 6.51
N LEU A 11 -1.36 -3.62 5.29
CA LEU A 11 -1.05 -4.71 4.35
C LEU A 11 0.09 -5.62 4.85
N ILE A 12 0.89 -5.16 5.81
CA ILE A 12 1.99 -5.94 6.41
C ILE A 12 1.50 -6.71 7.64
N ILE A 13 0.69 -6.04 8.47
CA ILE A 13 0.23 -6.56 9.78
C ILE A 13 -1.00 -7.46 9.66
N LEU A 14 -1.84 -7.27 8.64
CA LEU A 14 -3.12 -7.96 8.53
C LEU A 14 -2.94 -9.35 7.90
N PRO A 15 -3.70 -10.38 8.35
CA PRO A 15 -3.55 -11.75 7.87
C PRO A 15 -4.24 -11.91 6.51
N LEU A 16 -3.54 -11.48 5.46
CA LEU A 16 -4.07 -11.39 4.10
C LEU A 16 -3.46 -12.42 3.15
N TYR A 17 -2.37 -13.08 3.54
CA TYR A 17 -1.59 -13.93 2.64
C TYR A 17 -1.86 -15.40 2.94
N PRO A 18 -2.16 -16.24 1.93
CA PRO A 18 -2.50 -17.64 2.11
C PRO A 18 -1.25 -18.50 2.33
N ASN A 19 -1.17 -19.19 3.46
CA ASN A 19 -0.08 -20.10 3.83
C ASN A 19 -0.64 -21.53 3.95
N GLU A 20 -0.05 -22.49 3.24
CA GLU A 20 -0.54 -23.87 3.17
C GLU A 20 0.19 -24.76 4.20
N ILE A 21 -0.34 -24.81 5.43
CA ILE A 21 0.22 -25.68 6.46
C ILE A 21 -0.56 -27.00 6.45
N ASN A 22 0.12 -28.11 6.14
CA ASN A 22 -0.44 -29.47 6.19
C ASN A 22 -1.73 -29.66 5.37
N GLY A 23 -1.84 -29.03 4.20
CA GLY A 23 -3.01 -29.16 3.31
C GLY A 23 -4.22 -28.30 3.67
N HIS A 24 -4.09 -27.41 4.67
CA HIS A 24 -5.08 -26.39 5.02
C HIS A 24 -4.53 -25.00 4.71
N ILE A 25 -5.35 -24.18 4.03
CA ILE A 25 -5.01 -22.80 3.67
C ILE A 25 -5.36 -21.89 4.85
N TYR A 26 -4.34 -21.30 5.48
CA TYR A 26 -4.48 -20.32 6.55
C TYR A 26 -4.13 -18.92 6.04
N SER A 27 -4.91 -17.91 6.41
CA SER A 27 -4.52 -16.52 6.16
C SER A 27 -3.58 -16.06 7.26
N VAL A 28 -2.36 -15.68 6.89
CA VAL A 28 -1.31 -15.21 7.81
C VAL A 28 -0.81 -13.83 7.41
N ASN A 29 -0.15 -13.16 8.35
CA ASN A 29 0.48 -11.87 8.12
C ASN A 29 1.69 -12.03 7.20
N LEU A 30 2.13 -10.95 6.56
CA LEU A 30 3.34 -11.00 5.72
C LEU A 30 4.60 -11.40 6.51
N ILE A 31 4.59 -11.17 7.82
CA ILE A 31 5.66 -11.52 8.77
C ILE A 31 5.75 -13.05 8.96
N GLU A 32 4.61 -13.72 9.01
CA GLU A 32 4.49 -15.16 9.31
C GLU A 32 4.28 -16.00 8.04
N TYR A 33 4.41 -15.37 6.87
CA TYR A 33 4.31 -16.01 5.58
C TYR A 33 5.55 -16.89 5.34
N VAL A 34 5.38 -18.21 5.46
CA VAL A 34 6.46 -19.22 5.45
C VAL A 34 6.43 -20.08 4.17
N ASP A 35 5.30 -20.20 3.48
CA ASP A 35 5.09 -21.13 2.36
C ASP A 35 5.68 -20.69 1.02
N SER A 36 5.91 -19.39 0.81
CA SER A 36 6.38 -18.92 -0.50
C SER A 36 7.89 -18.93 -0.61
N THR A 37 8.38 -19.10 -1.84
CA THR A 37 9.80 -18.93 -2.16
C THR A 37 10.32 -17.65 -1.51
N SER A 38 11.46 -17.75 -0.81
CA SER A 38 12.01 -16.63 -0.02
C SER A 38 12.10 -15.31 -0.81
N ILE A 39 12.20 -15.39 -2.14
CA ILE A 39 12.22 -14.29 -3.10
C ILE A 39 10.90 -13.51 -3.12
N ASN A 40 9.74 -14.18 -3.17
CA ASN A 40 8.43 -13.52 -3.21
C ASN A 40 8.20 -12.70 -1.93
N ARG A 41 8.49 -13.28 -0.76
CA ARG A 41 8.37 -12.58 0.53
C ARG A 41 9.22 -11.31 0.58
N VAL A 42 10.47 -11.39 0.12
CA VAL A 42 11.38 -10.23 0.07
C VAL A 42 10.84 -9.15 -0.87
N LEU A 43 10.30 -9.53 -2.03
CA LEU A 43 9.74 -8.60 -2.99
C LEU A 43 8.53 -7.83 -2.42
N TYR A 44 7.62 -8.52 -1.73
CA TYR A 44 6.50 -7.87 -1.04
C TYR A 44 6.98 -6.89 0.02
N TRP A 45 7.92 -7.32 0.86
CA TRP A 45 8.53 -6.47 1.87
C TRP A 45 9.12 -5.20 1.25
N LEU A 46 9.87 -5.33 0.15
CA LEU A 46 10.52 -4.22 -0.53
C LEU A 46 9.50 -3.24 -1.12
N ILE A 47 8.43 -3.75 -1.74
CA ILE A 47 7.37 -2.93 -2.33
C ILE A 47 6.58 -2.18 -1.24
N PHE A 48 6.13 -2.88 -0.20
CA PHE A 48 5.34 -2.25 0.86
C PHE A 48 6.17 -1.28 1.70
N LEU A 49 7.42 -1.61 2.02
CA LEU A 49 8.31 -0.72 2.77
C LEU A 49 8.59 0.55 1.97
N SER A 50 8.88 0.43 0.67
CA SER A 50 9.07 1.58 -0.23
C SER A 50 7.81 2.45 -0.29
N PHE A 51 6.64 1.82 -0.35
CA PHE A 51 5.36 2.53 -0.37
C PHE A 51 5.07 3.28 0.95
N VAL A 52 5.35 2.67 2.10
CA VAL A 52 5.21 3.32 3.42
C VAL A 52 6.18 4.49 3.57
N VAL A 53 7.45 4.33 3.16
CA VAL A 53 8.46 5.40 3.20
C VAL A 53 8.02 6.57 2.30
N LEU A 54 7.53 6.31 1.09
CA LEU A 54 6.95 7.33 0.22
C LEU A 54 5.79 8.08 0.90
N GLY A 55 4.95 7.36 1.65
CA GLY A 55 3.87 7.95 2.45
C GLY A 55 4.39 8.89 3.54
N VAL A 56 5.38 8.45 4.32
CA VAL A 56 6.00 9.25 5.38
C VAL A 56 6.68 10.50 4.83
N VAL A 57 7.46 10.37 3.75
CA VAL A 57 8.11 11.50 3.06
C VAL A 57 7.08 12.53 2.62
N LYS A 58 5.93 12.07 2.11
CA LYS A 58 4.84 12.94 1.66
C LYS A 58 4.13 13.67 2.82
N ILE A 59 4.00 13.03 3.98
CA ILE A 59 3.53 13.70 5.20
C ILE A 59 4.54 14.76 5.64
N ALA A 60 5.83 14.40 5.70
CA ALA A 60 6.90 15.33 6.10
C ALA A 60 6.98 16.56 5.18
N LEU A 61 6.88 16.37 3.86
CA LEU A 61 6.84 17.48 2.89
C LEU A 61 5.63 18.40 3.07
N THR A 62 4.49 17.83 3.47
CA THR A 62 3.27 18.59 3.75
C THR A 62 3.41 19.39 5.05
N GLN A 63 4.05 18.82 6.09
CA GLN A 63 4.29 19.50 7.36
C GLN A 63 5.31 20.64 7.24
N TYR A 64 6.27 20.51 6.33
CA TYR A 64 7.33 21.51 6.13
C TYR A 64 6.94 22.64 5.16
N GLU A 65 5.67 22.68 4.71
CA GLU A 65 5.13 23.67 3.74
C GLU A 65 6.00 23.87 2.47
N ILE A 66 6.74 22.83 2.06
CA ILE A 66 7.55 22.87 0.84
C ILE A 66 6.60 22.71 -0.36
N ASN A 67 6.04 23.84 -0.80
CA ASN A 67 5.05 23.88 -1.87
C ASN A 67 5.66 23.52 -3.25
N LYS A 68 6.98 23.69 -3.40
CA LYS A 68 7.74 23.28 -4.61
C LYS A 68 7.89 21.76 -4.64
N GLY A 69 6.88 21.08 -5.19
CA GLY A 69 6.94 19.65 -5.52
C GLY A 69 5.82 18.80 -4.91
N GLN A 70 5.02 19.35 -3.99
CA GLN A 70 3.94 18.61 -3.33
C GLN A 70 2.88 18.11 -4.34
N LYS A 71 2.56 18.90 -5.38
CA LYS A 71 1.68 18.47 -6.49
C LYS A 71 2.26 17.27 -7.26
N LEU A 72 3.57 17.26 -7.51
CA LEU A 72 4.25 16.17 -8.21
C LEU A 72 4.29 14.90 -7.37
N VAL A 73 4.65 15.01 -6.09
CA VAL A 73 4.65 13.89 -5.14
C VAL A 73 3.24 13.33 -4.96
N THR A 74 2.22 14.18 -4.99
CA THR A 74 0.81 13.77 -4.93
C THR A 74 0.40 12.95 -6.14
N ARG A 75 0.70 13.40 -7.35
CA ARG A 75 0.44 12.63 -8.58
C ARG A 75 1.24 11.32 -8.59
N CYS A 76 2.53 11.37 -8.27
CA CYS A 76 3.41 10.20 -8.27
C CYS A 76 2.90 9.11 -7.30
N SER A 77 2.54 9.51 -6.08
CA SER A 77 1.96 8.61 -5.09
C SER A 77 0.58 8.06 -5.51
N MET A 78 -0.22 8.80 -6.29
CA MET A 78 -1.46 8.28 -6.88
C MET A 78 -1.18 7.16 -7.89
N VAL A 79 -0.25 7.41 -8.82
CA VAL A 79 0.16 6.42 -9.83
C VAL A 79 0.75 5.19 -9.15
N MET A 80 1.60 5.37 -8.13
CA MET A 80 2.15 4.24 -7.38
C MET A 80 1.08 3.40 -6.67
N SER A 81 0.03 4.02 -6.11
CA SER A 81 -1.10 3.25 -5.55
C SER A 81 -1.82 2.41 -6.61
N MET A 82 -2.01 2.94 -7.82
CA MET A 82 -2.61 2.19 -8.91
C MET A 82 -1.72 1.01 -9.35
N LEU A 83 -0.41 1.25 -9.49
CA LEU A 83 0.55 0.20 -9.81
C LEU A 83 0.58 -0.90 -8.73
N LEU A 84 0.48 -0.53 -7.45
CA LEU A 84 0.42 -1.48 -6.35
C LEU A 84 -0.80 -2.42 -6.46
N VAL A 85 -1.98 -1.88 -6.76
CA VAL A 85 -3.20 -2.68 -6.94
C VAL A 85 -3.07 -3.64 -8.12
N VAL A 86 -2.53 -3.17 -9.25
CA VAL A 86 -2.31 -3.99 -10.44
C VAL A 86 -1.27 -5.09 -10.16
N PHE A 87 -0.18 -4.76 -9.47
CA PHE A 87 0.85 -5.74 -9.06
C PHE A 87 0.26 -6.83 -8.16
N LEU A 88 -0.53 -6.46 -7.16
CA LEU A 88 -1.23 -7.41 -6.29
C LEU A 88 -2.22 -8.31 -7.05
N GLY A 89 -2.85 -7.76 -8.09
CA GLY A 89 -3.74 -8.53 -8.97
C GLY A 89 -2.99 -9.56 -9.81
N MET A 90 -1.82 -9.18 -10.34
CA MET A 90 -0.93 -10.13 -11.03
C MET A 90 -0.40 -11.21 -10.09
N ALA A 91 -0.13 -10.85 -8.84
CA ALA A 91 0.37 -11.78 -7.83
C ALA A 91 -0.69 -12.75 -7.29
N ARG A 92 -1.96 -12.63 -7.72
CA ARG A 92 -3.09 -13.49 -7.32
C ARG A 92 -3.30 -13.54 -5.80
N GLU A 93 -3.11 -12.42 -5.13
CA GLU A 93 -3.38 -12.24 -3.70
C GLU A 93 -4.70 -11.46 -3.51
N PRO A 94 -5.88 -12.13 -3.63
CA PRO A 94 -7.16 -11.44 -3.72
C PRO A 94 -7.48 -10.60 -2.49
N TYR A 95 -7.11 -11.07 -1.28
CA TYR A 95 -7.38 -10.36 -0.04
C TYR A 95 -6.54 -9.08 0.10
N ALA A 96 -5.24 -9.16 -0.19
CA ALA A 96 -4.37 -7.99 -0.19
C ALA A 96 -4.77 -6.97 -1.27
N LEU A 97 -5.20 -7.44 -2.45
CA LEU A 97 -5.73 -6.60 -3.50
C LEU A 97 -6.97 -5.80 -3.05
N VAL A 98 -7.93 -6.43 -2.37
CA VAL A 98 -9.13 -5.74 -1.88
C VAL A 98 -8.77 -4.63 -0.91
N VAL A 99 -7.87 -4.90 0.04
CA VAL A 99 -7.41 -3.90 1.02
C VAL A 99 -6.70 -2.74 0.33
N ALA A 100 -5.79 -3.03 -0.61
CA ALA A 100 -5.10 -2.00 -1.37
C ALA A 100 -6.06 -1.16 -2.24
N PHE A 101 -7.09 -1.80 -2.81
CA PHE A 101 -8.13 -1.11 -3.56
C PHE A 101 -8.98 -0.19 -2.68
N VAL A 102 -9.37 -0.62 -1.48
CA VAL A 102 -10.07 0.23 -0.51
C VAL A 102 -9.22 1.44 -0.11
N LEU A 103 -7.92 1.25 0.13
CA LEU A 103 -7.00 2.36 0.40
C LEU A 103 -6.93 3.34 -0.78
N LEU A 104 -6.93 2.84 -2.02
CA LEU A 104 -6.97 3.67 -3.23
C LEU A 104 -8.26 4.48 -3.32
N VAL A 105 -9.42 3.86 -3.06
CA VAL A 105 -10.72 4.55 -3.05
C VAL A 105 -10.76 5.63 -1.97
N LEU A 106 -10.33 5.33 -0.75
CA LEU A 106 -10.23 6.31 0.34
C LEU A 106 -9.36 7.50 -0.04
N LYS A 107 -8.21 7.22 -0.66
CA LYS A 107 -7.29 8.26 -1.16
C LYS A 107 -7.95 9.11 -2.25
N GLY A 108 -8.68 8.50 -3.18
CA GLY A 108 -9.43 9.19 -4.22
C GLY A 108 -10.54 10.09 -3.66
N LEU A 109 -11.33 9.60 -2.70
CA LEU A 109 -12.37 10.38 -2.03
C LEU A 109 -11.79 11.60 -1.29
N LEU A 110 -10.65 11.43 -0.62
CA LEU A 110 -9.93 12.53 0.02
C LEU A 110 -9.44 13.59 -0.98
N VAL A 111 -9.03 13.16 -2.18
CA VAL A 111 -8.60 14.09 -3.25
C VAL A 111 -9.79 14.90 -3.76
N ILE A 112 -10.92 14.23 -4.05
CA ILE A 112 -12.15 14.91 -4.48
C ILE A 112 -12.63 15.90 -3.40
N LYS A 113 -12.60 15.50 -2.13
CA LYS A 113 -12.96 16.37 -1.01
C LYS A 113 -12.01 17.57 -0.87
N CYS A 114 -10.72 17.38 -1.11
CA CYS A 114 -9.74 18.47 -1.08
C CYS A 114 -9.98 19.47 -2.23
N ILE A 115 -10.28 18.99 -3.43
CA ILE A 115 -10.60 19.84 -4.59
C ILE A 115 -11.91 20.62 -4.37
N LYS A 116 -12.89 20.04 -3.67
CA LYS A 116 -14.19 20.67 -3.41
C LYS A 116 -14.16 21.72 -2.29
N ASN A 117 -13.15 21.68 -1.43
CA ASN A 117 -12.96 22.62 -0.32
C ASN A 117 -11.96 23.76 -0.65
N GLU A 118 -11.43 23.79 -1.87
CA GLU A 118 -10.64 24.89 -2.44
C GLU A 118 -11.56 25.80 -3.27
#